data_AF-A0A4Y9SJJ1-F1
#
_entry.id   AF-A0A4Y9SJJ1-F1
#
_cell.length_a   1.000
_cell.length_b   1.000
_cell.length_c   1.000
_cell.angle_alpha   90.00
_cell.angle_beta   90.00
_cell.angle_gamma   90.00
#
_symmetry.space_group_name_H-M   'P 1'
#
loop_
_entity.id
_entity.type
_entity.pdbx_description
1 polymer ?
#
loop_
_entity_poly.entity_id
_entity_poly.type
_entity_poly.pdbx_seq_one_letter_code
_entity_poly.pdbx_strand_id
1 'polypeptide(L)'
;MTTARAPLLLHAAAAALCGMLWCAPAPRAAAQQPPARLLEQYTHTAWGALDGAPVDVLSIAQTRDGWLWLAAGTGLYRFDGRRYERVDSIEGQPLLSSNVRTLYAPPEGGLWVGYRMGGGVSYFGNGRARAQLEKEEVNILRGIAR
;
A
#
# COMPACT_ATOMS: atom_id res chain seq x y z
N MET A 1 33.96 73.49 -28.80
CA MET A 1 33.02 73.04 -27.75
C MET A 1 32.63 71.61 -28.08
N THR A 2 33.32 70.67 -27.44
CA THR A 2 33.30 69.23 -27.72
C THR A 2 32.80 68.56 -26.44
N THR A 3 31.59 68.03 -26.45
CA THR A 3 31.06 67.26 -25.32
C THR A 3 30.73 65.84 -25.76
N ALA A 4 31.43 64.92 -25.09
CA ALA A 4 31.38 63.48 -25.17
C ALA A 4 29.97 62.88 -25.03
N ARG A 5 29.70 61.84 -25.82
CA ARG A 5 28.66 60.84 -25.55
C ARG A 5 29.14 59.47 -25.98
N ALA A 6 29.81 58.74 -25.09
CA ALA A 6 29.87 57.28 -25.13
C ALA A 6 30.45 56.70 -23.82
N PRO A 7 29.60 56.33 -22.85
CA PRO A 7 29.96 55.23 -21.95
C PRO A 7 28.87 54.15 -21.82
N LEU A 8 27.81 54.21 -22.62
CA LEU A 8 26.64 53.33 -22.47
C LEU A 8 26.77 51.96 -23.18
N LEU A 9 27.65 51.82 -24.17
CA LEU A 9 27.78 50.56 -24.92
C LEU A 9 28.63 49.49 -24.20
N LEU A 10 29.54 49.89 -23.30
CA LEU A 10 30.41 48.96 -22.58
C LEU A 10 29.68 48.18 -21.46
N HIS A 11 28.69 48.82 -20.83
CA HIS A 11 27.89 48.22 -19.75
C HIS A 11 26.89 47.17 -20.27
N ALA A 12 26.39 47.34 -21.50
CA ALA A 12 25.43 46.40 -22.10
C ALA A 12 26.09 45.06 -22.47
N ALA A 13 27.35 45.08 -22.93
CA ALA A 13 28.08 43.87 -23.33
C ALA A 13 28.48 42.99 -22.12
N ALA A 14 28.84 43.60 -20.99
CA ALA A 14 29.22 42.88 -19.77
C ALA A 14 28.01 42.18 -19.09
N ALA A 15 26.83 42.80 -19.12
CA ALA A 15 25.61 42.21 -18.57
C ALA A 15 25.11 41.00 -19.39
N ALA A 16 25.33 41.03 -20.71
CA ALA A 16 24.96 39.92 -21.61
C ALA A 16 25.81 38.66 -21.37
N LEU A 17 27.10 38.82 -21.03
CA LEU A 17 28.01 37.71 -20.72
C LEU A 17 27.72 37.06 -19.35
N CYS A 18 27.28 37.82 -18.34
CA CYS A 18 26.84 37.26 -17.06
C CYS A 18 25.49 36.54 -17.14
N GLY A 19 24.57 37.00 -17.99
CA GLY A 19 23.26 36.37 -18.16
C GLY A 19 23.31 35.00 -18.85
N MET A 20 24.30 34.77 -19.73
CA MET A 20 24.44 33.49 -20.43
C MET A 20 25.06 32.38 -19.58
N LEU A 21 25.79 32.72 -18.51
CA LEU A 21 26.34 31.75 -17.55
C LEU A 21 25.32 31.23 -16.53
N TRP A 22 24.14 31.86 -16.42
CA TRP A 22 23.11 31.50 -15.43
C TRP A 22 22.06 30.49 -15.94
N CYS A 23 22.04 30.22 -17.25
CA CYS A 23 21.05 29.32 -17.87
C CYS A 23 21.59 27.93 -18.16
N ALA A 24 22.69 27.50 -17.54
CA ALA A 24 23.08 26.10 -17.60
C ALA A 24 22.01 25.27 -16.87
N PRO A 25 21.27 24.38 -17.55
CA PRO A 25 20.37 23.46 -16.85
C PRO A 25 21.24 22.64 -15.91
N ALA A 26 20.96 22.71 -14.60
CA ALA A 26 21.61 21.84 -13.63
C ALA A 26 21.52 20.41 -14.17
N PRO A 27 22.62 19.65 -14.25
CA PRO A 27 22.55 18.28 -14.69
C PRO A 27 21.52 17.60 -13.82
N ARG A 28 20.42 17.16 -14.45
CA ARG A 28 19.38 16.39 -13.79
C ARG A 28 20.13 15.18 -13.26
N ALA A 29 20.40 15.15 -11.96
CA ALA A 29 21.09 14.04 -11.33
C ALA A 29 20.28 12.81 -11.74
N ALA A 30 20.84 12.02 -12.65
CA ALA A 30 20.24 10.75 -13.00
C ALA A 30 20.19 10.01 -11.68
N ALA A 31 18.98 9.80 -11.16
CA ALA A 31 18.80 9.09 -9.91
C ALA A 31 19.51 7.75 -10.10
N GLN A 32 20.68 7.60 -9.47
CA GLN A 32 21.41 6.35 -9.51
C GLN A 32 20.49 5.36 -8.82
N GLN A 33 19.88 4.47 -9.59
CA GLN A 33 19.14 3.36 -9.00
C GLN A 33 20.15 2.58 -8.17
N PRO A 34 19.85 2.30 -6.89
CA PRO A 34 20.72 1.47 -6.08
C PRO A 34 20.93 0.15 -6.84
N PRO A 35 22.15 -0.42 -6.78
CA PRO A 35 22.43 -1.68 -7.47
C PRO A 35 21.38 -2.71 -7.05
N ALA A 36 20.90 -3.48 -8.03
CA ALA A 36 19.99 -4.58 -7.76
C ALA A 36 20.63 -5.49 -6.70
N ARG A 37 19.96 -5.64 -5.55
CA ARG A 37 20.47 -6.51 -4.49
C ARG A 37 20.28 -7.95 -4.90
N LEU A 38 21.34 -8.75 -4.77
CA LEU A 38 21.25 -10.19 -4.94
C LEU A 38 20.45 -10.79 -3.77
N LEU A 39 19.72 -11.88 -4.00
CA LEU A 39 18.99 -12.59 -2.95
C LEU A 39 19.91 -13.01 -1.78
N GLU A 40 21.19 -13.28 -2.07
CA GLU A 40 22.23 -13.61 -1.09
C GLU A 40 22.51 -12.50 -0.07
N GLN A 41 22.13 -11.25 -0.39
CA GLN A 41 22.31 -10.09 0.51
C GLN A 41 21.16 -9.96 1.52
N TYR A 42 20.13 -10.81 1.44
CA TYR A 42 19.01 -10.86 2.37
C TYR A 42 19.13 -12.03 3.32
N THR A 43 18.59 -11.88 4.52
CA THR A 43 18.40 -13.00 5.44
C THR A 43 17.28 -13.90 4.92
N HIS A 44 17.53 -15.21 4.86
CA HIS A 44 16.52 -16.21 4.52
C HIS A 44 16.16 -17.01 5.78
N THR A 45 14.88 -16.98 6.13
CA THR A 45 14.32 -17.76 7.23
C THR A 45 13.00 -18.38 6.78
N ALA A 46 12.71 -19.57 7.30
CA ALA A 46 11.46 -20.27 7.03
C ALA A 46 10.77 -20.58 8.35
N TRP A 47 9.45 -20.42 8.37
CA TRP A 47 8.58 -20.79 9.47
C TRP A 47 7.62 -21.86 8.97
N GLY A 48 7.58 -22.99 9.65
CA GLY A 48 6.71 -24.11 9.33
C GLY A 48 5.48 -24.17 10.24
N ALA A 49 4.72 -25.25 10.11
CA ALA A 49 3.55 -25.51 10.95
C ALA A 49 3.89 -25.54 12.45
N LEU A 50 5.09 -25.99 12.82
CA LEU A 50 5.56 -25.99 14.21
C LEU A 50 5.77 -24.58 14.78
N ASP A 51 5.97 -23.59 13.92
CA ASP A 51 6.10 -22.18 14.27
C ASP A 51 4.75 -21.43 14.26
N GLY A 52 3.65 -22.16 14.07
CA GLY A 52 2.30 -21.62 13.98
C GLY A 52 1.92 -21.08 12.60
N ALA A 53 2.74 -21.31 11.56
CA ALA A 53 2.42 -20.88 10.22
C ALA A 53 1.17 -21.62 9.70
N PRO A 54 0.22 -20.90 9.06
CA PRO A 54 -0.96 -21.54 8.48
C PRO A 54 -0.58 -22.43 7.29
N VAL A 55 -1.30 -23.54 7.15
CA VAL A 55 -1.27 -24.37 5.94
C VAL A 55 -2.17 -23.76 4.85
N ASP A 56 -1.79 -23.97 3.59
CA ASP A 56 -2.54 -23.52 2.41
C ASP A 56 -2.89 -22.02 2.42
N VAL A 57 -1.87 -21.16 2.48
CA VAL A 57 -2.07 -19.71 2.34
C VAL A 57 -2.62 -19.38 0.95
N LEU A 58 -3.77 -18.70 0.94
CA LEU A 58 -4.57 -18.40 -0.23
C LEU A 58 -4.41 -16.95 -0.72
N SER A 59 -4.06 -16.04 0.18
CA SER A 59 -3.88 -14.61 -0.09
C SER A 59 -3.03 -13.97 1.00
N ILE A 60 -2.22 -12.97 0.61
CA ILE A 60 -1.37 -12.20 1.52
C ILE A 60 -1.60 -10.71 1.25
N ALA A 61 -1.71 -9.91 2.30
CA ALA A 61 -1.75 -8.45 2.21
C ALA A 61 -0.92 -7.81 3.33
N GLN A 62 -0.31 -6.65 3.08
CA GLN A 62 0.39 -5.89 4.12
C GLN A 62 -0.40 -4.62 4.46
N THR A 63 -0.73 -4.43 5.73
CA THR A 63 -1.34 -3.18 6.21
C THR A 63 -0.27 -2.12 6.49
N ARG A 64 -0.68 -0.85 6.57
CA ARG A 64 0.26 0.29 6.72
C ARG A 64 1.02 0.29 8.05
N ASP A 65 0.53 -0.43 9.04
CA ASP A 65 1.18 -0.67 10.34
C ASP A 65 2.26 -1.76 10.28
N GLY A 66 2.48 -2.37 9.10
CA GLY A 66 3.57 -3.29 8.83
C GLY A 66 3.21 -4.78 8.96
N TRP A 67 2.04 -5.11 9.51
CA TRP A 67 1.60 -6.50 9.64
C TRP A 67 1.36 -7.16 8.28
N LEU A 68 1.87 -8.39 8.14
CA LEU A 68 1.49 -9.27 7.07
C LEU A 68 0.25 -10.06 7.48
N TRP A 69 -0.81 -9.95 6.70
CA TRP A 69 -2.05 -10.70 6.86
C TRP A 69 -2.09 -11.84 5.88
N LEU A 70 -2.49 -13.01 6.35
CA LEU A 70 -2.54 -14.24 5.57
C LEU A 70 -3.93 -14.86 5.69
N ALA A 71 -4.58 -15.07 4.54
CA ALA A 71 -5.80 -15.83 4.45
C ALA A 71 -5.47 -17.30 4.23
N ALA A 72 -6.09 -18.17 5.01
CA ALA A 72 -6.05 -19.60 4.83
C ALA A 72 -7.46 -20.19 5.00
N GLY A 73 -7.68 -21.39 4.49
CA GLY A 73 -8.95 -22.10 4.72
C GLY A 73 -9.25 -22.36 6.20
N THR A 74 -8.22 -22.30 7.06
CA THR A 74 -8.31 -22.50 8.52
C THR A 74 -8.49 -21.20 9.31
N GLY A 75 -8.38 -20.02 8.69
CA GLY A 75 -8.52 -18.75 9.38
C GLY A 75 -7.83 -17.56 8.72
N LEU A 76 -7.94 -16.42 9.40
CA LEU A 76 -7.09 -15.25 9.18
C LEU A 76 -5.91 -15.30 10.15
N TYR A 77 -4.72 -14.96 9.66
CA TYR A 77 -3.51 -14.89 10.47
C TYR A 77 -2.82 -13.55 10.23
N ARG A 78 -2.12 -13.06 11.25
CA ARG A 78 -1.17 -11.94 11.12
C ARG A 78 0.24 -12.39 11.48
N PHE A 79 1.23 -11.73 10.89
CA PHE A 79 2.64 -12.05 11.03
C PHE A 79 3.48 -10.77 11.12
N ASP A 80 4.33 -10.65 12.14
CA ASP A 80 5.22 -9.51 12.39
C ASP A 80 6.63 -9.66 11.80
N GLY A 81 6.90 -10.76 11.09
CA GLY A 81 8.25 -11.14 10.67
C GLY A 81 8.92 -12.16 11.59
N ARG A 82 8.26 -12.58 12.68
CA ARG A 82 8.79 -13.56 13.64
C ARG A 82 7.77 -14.57 14.13
N ARG A 83 6.51 -14.18 14.30
CA ARG A 83 5.45 -14.99 14.91
C ARG A 83 4.14 -14.87 14.16
N TYR A 84 3.48 -16.01 13.98
CA TYR A 84 2.11 -16.07 13.46
C TYR A 84 1.12 -16.01 14.61
N GLU A 85 0.06 -15.24 14.42
CA GLU A 85 -1.06 -15.19 15.34
C GLU A 85 -2.35 -15.40 14.55
N ARG A 86 -3.18 -16.35 14.98
CA ARG A 86 -4.51 -16.54 14.43
C ARG A 86 -5.43 -15.43 14.95
N VAL A 87 -6.21 -14.84 14.05
CA VAL A 87 -7.08 -13.71 14.33
C VAL A 87 -8.53 -14.11 14.11
N ASP A 88 -9.34 -14.03 15.16
CA ASP A 88 -10.78 -14.30 15.11
C ASP A 88 -11.62 -13.02 15.15
N SER A 89 -11.02 -11.89 15.55
CA SER A 89 -11.64 -10.57 15.56
C SER A 89 -10.62 -9.47 15.30
N ILE A 90 -11.06 -8.39 14.67
CA ILE A 90 -10.27 -7.19 14.41
C ILE A 90 -11.03 -6.01 15.01
N GLU A 91 -10.34 -5.20 15.84
CA GLU A 91 -10.96 -4.08 16.56
C GLU A 91 -12.23 -4.49 17.34
N GLY A 92 -12.21 -5.68 17.96
CA GLY A 92 -13.34 -6.22 18.73
C GLY A 92 -14.50 -6.77 17.89
N GLN A 93 -14.41 -6.69 16.56
CA GLN A 93 -15.46 -7.19 15.66
C GLN A 93 -15.08 -8.56 15.10
N PRO A 94 -15.93 -9.59 15.28
CA PRO A 94 -15.63 -10.94 14.83
C PRO A 94 -15.59 -11.04 13.31
N LEU A 95 -14.81 -11.99 12.81
CA LEU A 95 -14.88 -12.39 11.41
C LEU A 95 -16.25 -13.00 11.09
N LEU A 96 -16.76 -12.78 9.87
CA LEU A 96 -18.01 -13.41 9.43
C LEU A 96 -17.87 -14.94 9.27
N SER A 97 -16.65 -15.40 9.00
CA SER A 97 -16.34 -16.83 8.87
C SER A 97 -14.85 -17.07 9.10
N SER A 98 -14.49 -18.26 9.56
CA SER A 98 -13.10 -18.71 9.61
C SER A 98 -12.56 -19.11 8.24
N ASN A 99 -13.40 -19.28 7.22
CA ASN A 99 -12.96 -19.65 5.87
C ASN A 99 -12.64 -18.41 5.03
N VAL A 100 -11.46 -17.84 5.29
CA VAL A 100 -10.99 -16.62 4.63
C VAL A 100 -10.28 -16.95 3.33
N ARG A 101 -10.63 -16.23 2.26
CA ARG A 101 -10.19 -16.55 0.89
C ARG A 101 -9.33 -15.49 0.24
N THR A 102 -9.64 -14.21 0.47
CA THR A 102 -8.98 -13.08 -0.18
C THR A 102 -8.79 -11.93 0.79
N LEU A 103 -7.68 -11.20 0.62
CA LEU A 103 -7.34 -10.02 1.39
C LEU A 103 -6.97 -8.88 0.46
N TYR A 104 -7.31 -7.66 0.85
CA TYR A 104 -6.83 -6.46 0.19
C TYR A 104 -6.64 -5.35 1.22
N ALA A 105 -5.40 -4.87 1.36
CA ALA A 105 -5.05 -3.74 2.22
C ALA A 105 -4.84 -2.52 1.31
N PRO A 106 -5.79 -1.58 1.27
CA PRO A 106 -5.69 -0.45 0.36
C PRO A 106 -4.69 0.59 0.89
N PRO A 107 -4.11 1.45 0.00
CA PRO A 107 -3.11 2.43 0.39
C PRO A 107 -3.60 3.47 1.42
N GLU A 108 -4.89 3.76 1.48
CA GLU A 108 -5.49 4.62 2.50
C GLU A 108 -5.44 4.01 3.91
N GLY A 109 -5.37 2.68 4.03
CA GLY A 109 -5.32 1.92 5.27
C GLY A 109 -6.48 0.94 5.42
N GLY A 110 -6.45 0.13 6.48
CA GLY A 110 -7.45 -0.91 6.73
C GLY A 110 -7.22 -2.20 5.95
N LEU A 111 -8.18 -3.13 6.05
CA LEU A 111 -8.11 -4.46 5.50
C LEU A 111 -9.50 -4.93 5.04
N TRP A 112 -9.63 -5.22 3.75
CA TRP A 112 -10.74 -6.00 3.21
C TRP A 112 -10.47 -7.49 3.38
N VAL A 113 -11.48 -8.21 3.87
CA VAL A 113 -11.46 -9.65 4.12
C VAL A 113 -12.65 -10.28 3.40
N GLY A 114 -12.37 -11.12 2.41
CA GLY A 114 -13.40 -11.87 1.67
C GLY A 114 -13.41 -13.35 2.07
N TYR A 115 -14.62 -13.90 2.19
CA TYR A 115 -14.85 -15.26 2.69
C TYR A 115 -15.28 -16.21 1.56
N ARG A 116 -14.99 -17.51 1.69
CA ARG A 116 -15.27 -18.51 0.65
C ARG A 116 -16.76 -18.81 0.46
N MET A 117 -17.53 -18.82 1.55
CA MET A 117 -18.94 -19.24 1.56
C MET A 117 -19.85 -18.06 1.94
N GLY A 118 -20.96 -17.87 1.23
CA GLY A 118 -21.97 -16.85 1.53
C GLY A 118 -21.71 -15.45 0.94
N GLY A 119 -20.64 -15.26 0.15
CA GLY A 119 -20.40 -14.03 -0.63
C GLY A 119 -20.11 -12.77 0.18
N GLY A 120 -19.95 -12.89 1.51
CA GLY A 120 -19.69 -11.76 2.38
C GLY A 120 -18.29 -11.19 2.20
N VAL A 121 -18.17 -9.89 2.45
CA VAL A 121 -16.89 -9.19 2.63
C VAL A 121 -16.99 -8.31 3.88
N SER A 122 -15.92 -8.29 4.67
CA SER A 122 -15.75 -7.35 5.77
C SER A 122 -14.65 -6.37 5.40
N TYR A 123 -14.88 -5.09 5.67
CA TYR A 123 -13.81 -4.11 5.73
C TYR A 123 -13.53 -3.77 7.19
N PHE A 124 -12.26 -3.76 7.59
CA PHE A 124 -11.79 -3.31 8.90
C PHE A 124 -10.87 -2.11 8.73
N GLY A 125 -11.30 -0.93 9.20
CA GLY A 125 -10.45 0.27 9.16
C GLY A 125 -11.14 1.49 9.75
N ASN A 126 -10.34 2.43 10.30
CA ASN A 126 -10.82 3.67 10.91
C ASN A 126 -11.83 3.46 12.06
N GLY A 127 -11.65 2.42 12.89
CA GLY A 127 -12.53 2.15 14.05
C GLY A 127 -13.94 1.70 13.68
N ARG A 128 -14.15 1.24 12.44
CA ARG A 128 -15.44 0.77 11.92
C ARG A 128 -15.19 -0.51 11.14
N ALA A 129 -15.85 -1.62 11.49
CA ALA A 129 -16.03 -2.67 10.49
C ALA A 129 -17.31 -2.39 9.72
N ARG A 130 -17.23 -2.55 8.40
CA ARG A 130 -18.41 -2.56 7.53
C ARG A 130 -18.46 -3.95 6.93
N ALA A 131 -19.38 -4.77 7.44
CA ALA A 131 -19.77 -5.99 6.76
C ALA A 131 -20.72 -5.60 5.63
N GLN A 132 -20.36 -5.94 4.39
CA GLN A 132 -21.29 -5.87 3.28
C GLN A 132 -21.78 -7.29 3.01
N LEU A 133 -23.00 -7.57 3.45
CA LEU A 133 -23.76 -8.77 3.13
C LEU A 133 -24.64 -8.42 1.94
N GLU A 134 -24.55 -9.15 0.82
CA GLU A 134 -25.62 -9.07 -0.18
C GLU A 134 -25.84 -10.43 -0.87
N LYS A 135 -26.98 -11.06 -0.53
CA LYS A 135 -27.84 -11.74 -1.52
C LYS A 135 -29.27 -12.10 -1.07
N GLU A 136 -29.66 -12.00 0.21
CA GLU A 136 -30.99 -12.46 0.67
C GLU A 136 -32.03 -11.37 0.99
N GLU A 137 -31.66 -10.12 1.33
CA GLU A 137 -32.68 -9.08 1.63
C GLU A 137 -33.42 -8.53 0.40
N VAL A 138 -32.84 -8.61 -0.80
CA VAL A 138 -33.48 -8.10 -2.04
C VAL A 138 -34.68 -8.98 -2.47
N ASN A 139 -34.69 -10.26 -2.12
CA ASN A 139 -35.82 -11.14 -2.45
C ASN A 139 -36.99 -11.00 -1.47
N ILE A 140 -36.75 -10.62 -0.20
CA ILE A 140 -37.81 -10.43 0.78
C ILE A 140 -38.64 -9.17 0.44
N LEU A 141 -37.99 -8.10 -0.01
CA LEU A 141 -38.71 -6.88 -0.44
C LEU A 141 -39.41 -7.02 -1.81
N ARG A 142 -38.98 -7.95 -2.66
CA ARG A 142 -39.66 -8.30 -3.91
C ARG A 142 -40.82 -9.30 -3.72
N GLY A 143 -40.85 -10.02 -2.59
CA GLY A 143 -41.93 -10.94 -2.23
C GLY A 143 -43.13 -10.27 -1.55
N ILE A 144 -42.97 -9.08 -0.98
CA ILE A 144 -44.04 -8.32 -0.31
C ILE A 144 -44.78 -7.38 -1.29
N ALA A 145 -44.26 -7.21 -2.51
CA ALA A 145 -44.86 -6.39 -3.57
C ALA A 145 -45.60 -7.22 -4.65
N ARG A 146 -46.11 -8.41 -4.31
CA ARG A 146 -47.08 -9.16 -5.14
C ARG A 146 -48.37 -9.41 -4.38
#